data_AF-A0A1V6BZD5-F1
#
_entry.id   AF-A0A1V6BZD5-F1
#
_cell.length_a   1.000
_cell.length_b   1.000
_cell.length_c   1.000
_cell.angle_alpha   90.00
_cell.angle_beta   90.00
_cell.angle_gamma   90.00
#
_symmetry.space_group_name_H-M   'P 1'
#
loop_
_entity.id
_entity.type
_entity.pdbx_description
1 polymer ?
#
loop_
_entity_poly.entity_id
_entity_poly.type
_entity_poly.pdbx_seq_one_letter_code
_entity_poly.pdbx_strand_id
1 'polypeptide(L)'
;MFEIYDLSEIDATFNLYEKRYNLTKMATDCGVSEKEFKSLSSKDKFLLLSNKLREANKVNLASFFFGKLFEVSSDFEALLSKIECLIELGEFEEAQRFNNIGWELYLEDDLIDITDVERRLEYHRSLIAYYTEKYRQAESYCEENIIKFKSKEFYFLLCANFIALSNMEAAVKFYNKYFSKFGNQFDFLMEVFVLLININMLERAIDFVTCIYNITSEQRLTIINYINNYYSLNKNKSVLKKLFEKKLFEKEVNIIK
;
A
#
# COMPACT_ATOMS: atom_id res chain seq x y z
N MET A 1 -22.12 -14.60 -19.85
CA MET A 1 -23.47 -14.01 -19.83
C MET A 1 -23.79 -13.76 -18.37
N PHE A 2 -23.35 -12.62 -17.83
CA PHE A 2 -23.72 -12.23 -16.49
C PHE A 2 -25.15 -11.70 -16.56
N GLU A 3 -26.02 -12.25 -15.71
CA GLU A 3 -27.36 -11.72 -15.48
C GLU A 3 -27.23 -10.24 -15.10
N ILE A 4 -27.98 -9.39 -15.78
CA ILE A 4 -28.20 -8.01 -15.33
C ILE A 4 -28.92 -8.16 -13.99
N TYR A 5 -28.15 -8.13 -12.89
CA TYR A 5 -28.73 -8.12 -11.56
C TYR A 5 -29.70 -6.95 -11.49
N ASP A 6 -30.96 -7.26 -11.18
CA ASP A 6 -31.98 -6.25 -10.97
C ASP A 6 -31.48 -5.33 -9.83
N LEU A 7 -31.40 -4.03 -10.08
CA LEU A 7 -30.93 -3.05 -9.09
C LEU A 7 -31.68 -3.18 -7.76
N SER A 8 -32.94 -3.67 -7.80
CA SER A 8 -33.74 -3.96 -6.62
C SER A 8 -33.21 -5.14 -5.77
N GLU A 9 -32.57 -6.14 -6.39
CA GLU A 9 -31.96 -7.28 -5.70
C GLU A 9 -30.61 -6.90 -5.04
N ILE A 10 -29.84 -6.03 -5.69
CA ILE A 10 -28.61 -5.46 -5.15
C ILE A 10 -28.91 -4.68 -3.85
N ASP A 11 -29.90 -3.79 -3.90
CA ASP A 11 -30.30 -3.01 -2.73
C ASP A 11 -30.90 -3.88 -1.62
N ALA A 12 -31.67 -4.91 -1.96
CA ALA A 12 -32.19 -5.87 -0.99
C ALA A 12 -31.04 -6.62 -0.27
N THR A 13 -30.01 -7.03 -1.01
CA THR A 13 -28.85 -7.74 -0.47
C THR A 13 -28.05 -6.87 0.50
N PHE A 14 -27.79 -5.61 0.15
CA PHE A 14 -27.11 -4.70 1.07
C PHE A 14 -27.94 -4.39 2.33
N ASN A 15 -29.26 -4.25 2.20
CA ASN A 15 -30.15 -4.05 3.35
C ASN A 15 -30.13 -5.25 4.33
N LEU A 16 -30.00 -6.48 3.83
CA LEU A 16 -29.83 -7.67 4.67
C LEU A 16 -28.52 -7.62 5.45
N TYR A 17 -27.43 -7.23 4.80
CA TYR A 17 -26.16 -7.06 5.48
C TYR A 17 -26.19 -5.90 6.49
N GLU A 18 -26.89 -4.80 6.19
CA GLU A 18 -27.07 -3.69 7.14
C GLU A 18 -27.65 -4.17 8.47
N LYS A 19 -28.69 -5.00 8.41
CA LYS A 19 -29.32 -5.60 9.59
C LYS A 19 -28.43 -6.63 10.26
N ARG A 20 -27.80 -7.52 9.49
CA ARG A 20 -26.98 -8.64 10.02
C ARG A 20 -25.76 -8.16 10.79
N TYR A 21 -25.10 -7.11 10.30
CA TYR A 21 -23.83 -6.63 10.84
C TYR A 21 -23.96 -5.34 11.65
N ASN A 22 -25.15 -4.75 11.75
CA ASN A 22 -25.40 -3.48 12.43
C ASN A 22 -24.42 -2.39 11.97
N LEU A 23 -24.40 -2.15 10.65
CA LEU A 23 -23.43 -1.27 10.00
C LEU A 23 -23.48 0.16 10.53
N THR A 24 -24.67 0.64 10.90
CA THR A 24 -24.83 1.96 11.53
C THR A 24 -23.99 2.06 12.82
N LYS A 25 -24.08 1.05 13.70
CA LYS A 25 -23.27 1.04 14.93
C LYS A 25 -21.78 0.96 14.63
N MET A 26 -21.38 0.10 13.68
CA MET A 26 -19.96 0.02 13.30
C MET A 26 -19.43 1.34 12.75
N ALA A 27 -20.22 2.04 11.95
CA ALA A 27 -19.86 3.34 11.39
C ALA A 27 -19.72 4.40 12.48
N THR A 28 -20.65 4.45 13.45
CA THR A 28 -20.55 5.36 14.60
C THR A 28 -19.34 5.06 15.48
N ASP A 29 -19.03 3.79 15.71
CA ASP A 29 -17.84 3.36 16.46
C ASP A 29 -16.52 3.73 15.75
N CYS A 30 -16.59 4.03 14.44
CA CYS A 30 -15.48 4.52 13.61
C CYS A 30 -15.56 6.04 13.34
N GLY A 31 -16.42 6.77 14.06
CA GLY A 31 -16.48 8.24 14.04
C GLY A 31 -17.34 8.84 12.93
N VAL A 32 -18.18 8.06 12.25
CA VAL A 32 -19.15 8.57 11.28
C VAL A 32 -20.42 9.01 11.99
N SER A 33 -20.99 10.16 11.59
CA SER A 33 -22.28 10.61 12.12
C SER A 33 -23.39 9.64 11.71
N GLU A 34 -24.24 9.23 12.66
CA GLU A 34 -25.40 8.38 12.35
C GLU A 34 -26.33 9.04 11.32
N LYS A 35 -26.52 10.37 11.42
CA LYS A 35 -27.37 11.14 10.49
C LYS A 35 -26.81 11.11 9.08
N GLU A 36 -25.50 11.33 8.95
CA GLU A 36 -24.78 11.25 7.67
C GLU A 36 -24.90 9.84 7.10
N PHE A 37 -24.55 8.82 7.89
CA PHE A 37 -24.53 7.43 7.45
C PHE A 37 -25.90 6.95 6.96
N LYS A 38 -26.98 7.30 7.66
CA LYS A 38 -28.35 6.92 7.28
C LYS A 38 -28.85 7.61 6.02
N SER A 39 -28.26 8.74 5.64
CA SER A 39 -28.65 9.48 4.44
C SER A 39 -28.04 8.95 3.13
N LEU A 40 -27.04 8.07 3.24
CA LEU A 40 -26.32 7.49 2.11
C LEU A 40 -27.08 6.33 1.47
N SER A 41 -26.80 6.08 0.19
CA SER A 41 -27.22 4.85 -0.49
C SER A 41 -26.58 3.63 0.18
N SER A 42 -27.17 2.45 -0.01
CA SER A 42 -26.63 1.20 0.55
C SER A 42 -25.19 0.94 0.09
N LYS A 43 -24.89 1.18 -1.19
CA LYS A 43 -23.53 1.05 -1.74
C LYS A 43 -22.56 2.02 -1.07
N ASP A 44 -22.95 3.29 -0.94
CA ASP A 44 -22.10 4.34 -0.34
C ASP A 44 -21.85 4.09 1.16
N LYS A 45 -22.84 3.55 1.88
CA LYS A 45 -22.66 3.10 3.27
C LYS A 45 -21.55 2.06 3.37
N PHE A 46 -21.54 1.07 2.48
CA PHE A 46 -20.52 0.02 2.45
C PHE A 46 -19.14 0.58 2.14
N LEU A 47 -19.03 1.44 1.12
CA LEU A 47 -17.77 2.05 0.75
C LEU A 47 -17.22 2.93 1.88
N LEU A 48 -18.05 3.82 2.44
CA LEU A 48 -17.66 4.70 3.55
C LEU A 48 -17.22 3.89 4.77
N LEU A 49 -18.00 2.88 5.17
CA LEU A 49 -17.66 2.03 6.31
C LEU A 49 -16.35 1.28 6.08
N SER A 50 -16.14 0.71 4.90
CA SER A 50 -14.91 -0.04 4.57
C SER A 50 -13.67 0.84 4.69
N ASN A 51 -13.73 2.07 4.16
CA ASN A 51 -12.67 3.06 4.30
C ASN A 51 -12.43 3.44 5.76
N LYS A 52 -13.49 3.73 6.52
CA LYS A 52 -13.40 4.12 7.93
C LYS A 52 -12.85 3.00 8.82
N LEU A 53 -13.16 1.75 8.51
CA LEU A 53 -12.58 0.58 9.19
C LEU A 53 -11.08 0.46 8.91
N ARG A 54 -10.64 0.67 7.66
CA ARG A 54 -9.21 0.66 7.29
C ARG A 54 -8.46 1.79 8.01
N GLU A 55 -8.99 3.00 8.00
CA GLU A 55 -8.44 4.16 8.74
C GLU A 55 -8.34 3.89 10.26
N ALA A 56 -9.35 3.23 10.84
CA ALA A 56 -9.38 2.82 12.24
C ALA A 56 -8.52 1.57 12.52
N ASN A 57 -7.74 1.08 11.54
CA ASN A 57 -6.88 -0.09 11.64
C ASN A 57 -7.60 -1.41 11.95
N LYS A 58 -8.85 -1.51 11.53
CA LYS A 58 -9.64 -2.75 11.51
C LYS A 58 -9.58 -3.34 10.10
N VAL A 59 -8.36 -3.56 9.60
CA VAL A 59 -8.06 -3.91 8.19
C VAL A 59 -8.73 -5.22 7.77
N ASN A 60 -8.85 -6.19 8.68
CA ASN A 60 -9.58 -7.43 8.46
C ASN A 60 -11.07 -7.20 8.16
N LEU A 61 -11.73 -6.30 8.90
CA LEU A 61 -13.13 -5.93 8.65
C LEU A 61 -13.26 -5.11 7.37
N ALA A 62 -12.31 -4.21 7.09
CA ALA A 62 -12.28 -3.47 5.84
C ALA A 62 -12.19 -4.42 4.62
N SER A 63 -11.26 -5.38 4.63
CA SER A 63 -11.13 -6.41 3.59
C SER A 63 -12.42 -7.21 3.39
N PHE A 64 -13.11 -7.54 4.49
CA PHE A 64 -14.38 -8.23 4.43
C PHE A 64 -15.45 -7.40 3.70
N PHE A 65 -15.64 -6.13 4.09
CA PHE A 65 -16.67 -5.28 3.50
C PHE A 65 -16.36 -4.83 2.08
N PHE A 66 -15.09 -4.57 1.73
CA PHE A 66 -14.67 -4.38 0.34
C PHE A 66 -14.98 -5.61 -0.51
N GLY A 67 -14.74 -6.81 0.03
CA GLY A 67 -15.13 -8.06 -0.64
C GLY A 67 -16.63 -8.17 -0.88
N LYS A 68 -17.46 -7.83 0.12
CA LYS A 68 -18.92 -7.83 -0.05
C LYS A 68 -19.41 -6.78 -1.03
N LEU A 69 -18.78 -5.60 -1.05
CA LEU A 69 -19.08 -4.57 -2.03
C LEU A 69 -18.78 -5.05 -3.45
N PHE A 70 -17.61 -5.65 -3.67
CA PHE A 70 -17.24 -6.25 -4.96
C PHE A 70 -18.17 -7.41 -5.35
N GLU A 71 -18.42 -8.37 -4.46
CA GLU A 71 -19.28 -9.54 -4.74
C GLU A 71 -20.69 -9.15 -5.18
N VAL A 72 -21.25 -8.06 -4.65
CA VAL A 72 -22.64 -7.65 -4.91
C VAL A 72 -22.75 -6.68 -6.09
N SER A 73 -21.76 -5.80 -6.28
CA SER A 73 -21.86 -4.69 -7.24
C SER A 73 -20.80 -4.68 -8.33
N SER A 74 -19.92 -5.69 -8.36
CA SER A 74 -18.78 -5.80 -9.27
C SER A 74 -17.86 -4.56 -9.26
N ASP A 75 -17.86 -3.82 -8.15
CA ASP A 75 -17.10 -2.58 -8.00
C ASP A 75 -15.59 -2.86 -7.99
N PHE A 76 -14.92 -2.48 -9.07
CA PHE A 76 -13.51 -2.80 -9.27
C PHE A 76 -12.58 -2.08 -8.27
N GLU A 77 -12.95 -0.87 -7.84
CA GLU A 77 -12.22 -0.15 -6.79
C GLU A 77 -12.30 -0.87 -5.44
N ALA A 78 -13.44 -1.49 -5.16
CA ALA A 78 -13.58 -2.35 -3.99
C ALA A 78 -12.70 -3.60 -4.07
N LEU A 79 -12.57 -4.22 -5.26
CA LEU A 79 -11.65 -5.33 -5.48
C LEU A 79 -10.19 -4.92 -5.23
N LEU A 80 -9.74 -3.80 -5.81
CA LEU A 80 -8.39 -3.29 -5.61
C LEU A 80 -8.12 -2.98 -4.13
N SER A 81 -9.06 -2.31 -3.46
CA SER A 81 -8.97 -2.00 -2.02
C SER A 81 -8.93 -3.26 -1.15
N LYS A 82 -9.63 -4.33 -1.55
CA LYS A 82 -9.55 -5.63 -0.88
C LYS A 82 -8.16 -6.24 -1.00
N ILE A 83 -7.56 -6.23 -2.20
CA ILE A 83 -6.21 -6.76 -2.43
C ILE A 83 -5.22 -6.02 -1.54
N GLU A 84 -5.30 -4.68 -1.49
CA GLU A 84 -4.45 -3.86 -0.63
C GLU A 84 -4.59 -4.25 0.85
N CYS A 85 -5.82 -4.42 1.35
CA CYS A 85 -6.05 -4.87 2.72
C CYS A 85 -5.45 -6.26 2.99
N LEU A 86 -5.54 -7.19 2.04
CA LEU A 86 -4.97 -8.53 2.18
C LEU A 86 -3.44 -8.50 2.22
N ILE A 87 -2.81 -7.65 1.40
CA ILE A 87 -1.36 -7.40 1.43
C ILE A 87 -0.96 -6.81 2.79
N GLU A 88 -1.71 -5.84 3.32
CA GLU A 88 -1.46 -5.25 4.64
C GLU A 88 -1.57 -6.27 5.78
N LEU A 89 -2.45 -7.26 5.64
CA LEU A 89 -2.63 -8.34 6.62
C LEU A 89 -1.59 -9.46 6.49
N GLY A 90 -0.80 -9.48 5.42
CA GLY A 90 0.12 -10.58 5.12
C GLY A 90 -0.55 -11.82 4.49
N GLU A 91 -1.81 -11.71 4.08
CA GLU A 91 -2.60 -12.78 3.47
C GLU A 91 -2.28 -12.89 1.96
N PHE A 92 -1.03 -13.16 1.63
CA PHE A 92 -0.49 -13.00 0.27
C PHE A 92 -1.07 -13.99 -0.75
N GLU A 93 -1.40 -15.22 -0.34
CA GLU A 93 -2.02 -16.20 -1.24
C GLU A 93 -3.42 -15.73 -1.69
N GLU A 94 -4.20 -15.23 -0.74
CA GLU A 94 -5.53 -14.70 -1.02
C GLU A 94 -5.46 -13.38 -1.78
N ALA A 95 -4.49 -12.51 -1.46
CA ALA A 95 -4.22 -11.31 -2.24
C ALA A 95 -3.89 -11.64 -3.70
N GLN A 96 -3.07 -12.66 -3.94
CA GLN A 96 -2.74 -13.11 -5.29
C GLN A 96 -3.96 -13.69 -6.01
N ARG A 97 -4.82 -14.45 -5.31
CA ARG A 97 -6.06 -14.97 -5.88
C ARG A 97 -6.97 -13.84 -6.37
N PHE A 98 -7.21 -12.81 -5.55
CA PHE A 98 -8.01 -11.66 -5.97
C PHE A 98 -7.32 -10.79 -7.02
N ASN A 99 -5.99 -10.69 -7.01
CA ASN A 99 -5.24 -10.02 -8.07
C ASN A 99 -5.47 -10.71 -9.43
N ASN A 100 -5.45 -12.05 -9.47
CA ASN A 100 -5.74 -12.81 -10.68
C ASN A 100 -7.21 -12.61 -11.14
N ILE A 101 -8.17 -12.59 -10.22
CA ILE A 101 -9.57 -12.24 -10.54
C ILE A 101 -9.64 -10.85 -11.19
N GLY A 102 -8.87 -9.87 -10.67
CA GLY A 102 -8.77 -8.54 -11.28
C GLY A 102 -8.27 -8.59 -12.72
N TRP A 103 -7.24 -9.39 -12.99
CA TRP A 103 -6.71 -9.58 -14.35
C TRP A 103 -7.70 -10.25 -15.31
N GLU A 104 -8.55 -11.15 -14.81
CA GLU A 104 -9.58 -11.79 -15.61
C GLU A 104 -10.71 -10.80 -15.98
N LEU A 105 -11.03 -9.86 -15.08
CA LEU A 105 -12.21 -9.02 -15.19
C LEU A 105 -11.96 -7.58 -15.66
N TYR A 106 -10.74 -7.03 -15.55
CA TYR A 106 -10.54 -5.58 -15.75
C TYR A 106 -10.83 -5.07 -17.17
N LEU A 107 -10.91 -5.95 -18.18
CA LEU A 107 -11.32 -5.58 -19.54
C LEU A 107 -12.83 -5.74 -19.77
N GLU A 108 -13.58 -6.24 -18.79
CA GLU A 108 -15.03 -6.45 -18.88
C GLU A 108 -15.84 -5.23 -18.40
N ASP A 109 -15.21 -4.29 -17.70
CA ASP A 109 -15.86 -3.06 -17.21
C ASP A 109 -15.47 -1.85 -18.09
N ASP A 110 -16.42 -1.40 -18.91
CA ASP A 110 -16.21 -0.25 -19.82
C ASP A 110 -16.08 1.10 -19.08
N LEU A 111 -16.33 1.15 -17.77
CA LEU A 111 -16.35 2.38 -16.99
C LEU A 111 -15.05 2.64 -16.21
N ILE A 112 -14.10 1.71 -16.22
CA ILE A 112 -12.84 1.86 -15.46
C ILE A 112 -11.73 2.51 -16.30
N ASP A 113 -10.81 3.19 -15.62
CA ASP A 113 -9.53 3.55 -16.22
C ASP A 113 -8.64 2.30 -16.30
N ILE A 114 -8.68 1.64 -17.46
CA ILE A 114 -7.90 0.42 -17.73
C ILE A 114 -6.42 0.61 -17.41
N THR A 115 -5.85 1.79 -17.72
CA THR A 115 -4.42 2.04 -17.50
C THR A 115 -4.09 2.12 -16.02
N ASP A 116 -4.94 2.80 -15.24
CA ASP A 116 -4.73 2.90 -13.79
C ASP A 116 -4.93 1.55 -13.09
N VAL A 117 -5.98 0.83 -13.47
CA VAL A 117 -6.29 -0.49 -12.93
C VAL A 117 -5.16 -1.47 -13.21
N GLU A 118 -4.69 -1.52 -14.45
CA GLU A 118 -3.59 -2.39 -14.85
C GLU A 118 -2.32 -2.07 -14.05
N ARG A 119 -1.98 -0.78 -13.91
CA ARG A 119 -0.85 -0.32 -13.10
C ARG A 119 -0.95 -0.80 -11.66
N ARG A 120 -2.13 -0.70 -11.04
CA ARG A 120 -2.35 -1.12 -9.64
C ARG A 120 -2.28 -2.63 -9.49
N LEU A 121 -2.86 -3.40 -10.41
CA LEU A 121 -2.77 -4.86 -10.41
C LEU A 121 -1.31 -5.33 -10.55
N GLU A 122 -0.53 -4.72 -11.45
CA GLU A 122 0.90 -4.99 -11.61
C GLU A 122 1.70 -4.61 -10.36
N TYR A 123 1.37 -3.49 -9.72
CA TYR A 123 2.04 -3.09 -8.48
C TYR A 123 1.74 -4.07 -7.34
N HIS A 124 0.48 -4.48 -7.17
CA HIS A 124 0.10 -5.50 -6.18
C HIS A 124 0.85 -6.82 -6.42
N ARG A 125 0.93 -7.27 -7.68
CA ARG A 125 1.68 -8.47 -8.07
C ARG A 125 3.17 -8.35 -7.73
N SER A 126 3.78 -7.22 -8.05
CA SER A 126 5.19 -6.93 -7.72
C SER A 126 5.44 -6.93 -6.22
N LEU A 127 4.52 -6.32 -5.46
CA LEU A 127 4.61 -6.21 -4.01
C LEU A 127 4.42 -7.57 -3.31
N ILE A 128 3.48 -8.39 -3.77
CA ILE A 128 3.28 -9.77 -3.31
C ILE A 128 4.56 -10.59 -3.57
N ALA A 129 5.15 -10.50 -4.77
CA ALA A 129 6.40 -11.18 -5.08
C ALA A 129 7.53 -10.73 -4.13
N TYR A 130 7.65 -9.43 -3.85
CA TYR A 130 8.63 -8.89 -2.91
C TYR A 130 8.42 -9.39 -1.48
N TYR A 131 7.20 -9.32 -0.95
CA TYR A 131 6.89 -9.76 0.42
C TYR A 131 6.93 -11.28 0.61
N THR A 132 6.85 -12.06 -0.47
CA THR A 132 7.05 -13.51 -0.45
C THR A 132 8.47 -13.94 -0.85
N GLU A 133 9.43 -13.00 -0.76
CA GLU A 133 10.87 -13.21 -1.01
C GLU A 133 11.24 -13.66 -2.44
N LYS A 134 10.32 -13.51 -3.41
CA LYS A 134 10.55 -13.79 -4.83
C LYS A 134 11.22 -12.59 -5.52
N TYR A 135 12.32 -12.12 -4.96
CA TYR A 135 12.96 -10.84 -5.33
C TYR A 135 13.35 -10.73 -6.80
N ARG A 136 13.78 -11.81 -7.46
CA ARG A 136 14.09 -11.77 -8.91
C ARG A 136 12.84 -11.57 -9.78
N GLN A 137 11.69 -12.10 -9.35
CA GLN A 137 10.43 -11.87 -10.05
C GLN A 137 9.95 -10.43 -9.82
N ALA A 138 10.04 -9.96 -8.57
CA ALA A 138 9.74 -8.57 -8.23
C ALA A 138 10.60 -7.58 -9.01
N GLU A 139 11.89 -7.89 -9.22
CA GLU A 139 12.82 -7.12 -10.07
C GLU A 139 12.29 -6.98 -11.50
N SER A 140 12.04 -8.11 -12.17
CA SER A 140 11.53 -8.15 -13.56
C SER A 140 10.24 -7.33 -13.69
N TYR A 141 9.28 -7.57 -12.79
CA TYR A 141 8.01 -6.85 -12.82
C TYR A 141 8.21 -5.35 -12.62
N CYS A 142 9.06 -4.92 -11.69
CA CYS A 142 9.31 -3.49 -11.50
C CYS A 142 10.00 -2.85 -12.70
N GLU A 143 10.99 -3.50 -13.32
CA GLU A 143 11.69 -2.96 -14.49
C GLU A 143 10.76 -2.77 -15.68
N GLU A 144 9.95 -3.77 -16.00
CA GLU A 144 8.95 -3.73 -17.06
C GLU A 144 7.93 -2.61 -16.82
N ASN A 145 7.41 -2.53 -15.59
CA ASN A 145 6.37 -1.57 -15.22
C ASN A 145 6.90 -0.13 -15.07
N ILE A 146 8.17 0.05 -14.74
CA ILE A 146 8.84 1.37 -14.80
C ILE A 146 8.86 1.91 -16.22
N ILE A 147 9.13 1.06 -17.21
CA ILE A 147 9.15 1.45 -18.63
C ILE A 147 7.74 1.80 -19.10
N LYS A 148 6.77 0.95 -18.75
CA LYS A 148 5.37 1.07 -19.18
C LYS A 148 4.65 2.25 -18.54
N PHE A 149 4.61 2.30 -17.20
CA PHE A 149 3.77 3.25 -16.45
C PHE A 149 4.54 4.46 -15.92
N LYS A 150 5.85 4.34 -15.72
CA LYS A 150 6.71 5.38 -15.10
C LYS A 150 6.20 5.86 -13.73
N SER A 151 5.45 5.01 -13.02
CA SER A 151 4.92 5.32 -11.70
C SER A 151 5.98 5.17 -10.61
N LYS A 152 6.00 6.11 -9.66
CA LYS A 152 7.01 6.23 -8.59
C LYS A 152 7.13 5.00 -7.69
N GLU A 153 6.01 4.33 -7.45
CA GLU A 153 5.93 3.17 -6.55
C GLU A 153 6.82 1.99 -6.99
N PHE A 154 6.94 1.75 -8.30
CA PHE A 154 7.83 0.73 -8.84
C PHE A 154 9.30 1.08 -8.68
N TYR A 155 9.65 2.38 -8.71
CA TYR A 155 11.02 2.81 -8.43
C TYR A 155 11.39 2.59 -6.97
N PHE A 156 10.46 2.88 -6.05
CA PHE A 156 10.67 2.63 -4.62
C PHE A 156 10.84 1.13 -4.37
N LEU A 157 9.96 0.31 -4.94
CA LEU A 157 10.00 -1.14 -4.79
C LEU A 157 11.26 -1.76 -5.40
N LEU A 158 11.68 -1.33 -6.59
CA LEU A 158 12.91 -1.82 -7.23
C LEU A 158 14.16 -1.46 -6.41
N CYS A 159 14.22 -0.24 -5.87
CA CYS A 159 15.32 0.16 -5.01
C CYS A 159 15.36 -0.68 -3.72
N ALA A 160 14.22 -0.92 -3.08
CA ALA A 160 14.10 -1.79 -1.92
C ALA A 160 14.48 -3.24 -2.25
N ASN A 161 14.15 -3.71 -3.46
CA ASN A 161 14.49 -5.04 -3.96
C ASN A 161 16.00 -5.23 -4.16
N PHE A 162 16.71 -4.24 -4.70
CA PHE A 162 18.17 -4.29 -4.78
C PHE A 162 18.81 -4.42 -3.39
N ILE A 163 18.30 -3.70 -2.40
CA ILE A 163 18.78 -3.78 -1.01
C ILE A 163 18.46 -5.15 -0.39
N ALA A 164 17.27 -5.70 -0.65
CA ALA A 164 16.87 -7.04 -0.22
C ALA A 164 17.71 -8.16 -0.86
N LEU A 165 18.25 -7.92 -2.06
CA LEU A 165 19.21 -8.80 -2.74
C LEU A 165 20.68 -8.59 -2.32
N SER A 166 20.94 -7.72 -1.34
CA SER A 166 22.30 -7.30 -0.94
C SER A 166 23.11 -6.60 -2.05
N ASN A 167 22.45 -6.09 -3.10
CA ASN A 167 23.10 -5.37 -4.19
C ASN A 167 23.12 -3.87 -3.90
N MET A 168 23.95 -3.48 -2.91
CA MET A 168 23.99 -2.11 -2.41
C MET A 168 24.51 -1.12 -3.46
N GLU A 169 25.44 -1.55 -4.31
CA GLU A 169 25.97 -0.72 -5.40
C GLU A 169 24.85 -0.33 -6.39
N ALA A 170 24.05 -1.29 -6.83
CA ALA A 170 22.91 -1.02 -7.71
C ALA A 170 21.87 -0.14 -7.02
N ALA A 171 21.56 -0.41 -5.74
CA ALA A 171 20.61 0.40 -4.96
C ALA A 171 21.04 1.88 -4.88
N VAL A 172 22.30 2.15 -4.52
CA VAL A 172 22.83 3.52 -4.42
C VAL A 172 22.84 4.20 -5.79
N LYS A 173 23.30 3.51 -6.83
CA LYS A 173 23.31 4.04 -8.20
C LYS A 173 21.89 4.37 -8.67
N PHE A 174 20.93 3.48 -8.39
CA PHE A 174 19.53 3.65 -8.75
C PHE A 174 18.90 4.82 -8.00
N TYR A 175 19.07 4.89 -6.68
CA TYR A 175 18.63 6.01 -5.85
C TYR A 175 19.17 7.33 -6.40
N ASN A 176 20.49 7.46 -6.57
CA ASN A 176 21.14 8.68 -7.06
C ASN A 176 20.63 9.14 -8.43
N LYS A 177 20.21 8.19 -9.29
CA LYS A 177 19.66 8.49 -10.61
C LYS A 177 18.21 9.04 -10.56
N TYR A 178 17.43 8.65 -9.55
CA TYR A 178 15.97 8.85 -9.57
C TYR A 178 15.40 9.63 -8.38
N PHE A 179 16.14 9.83 -7.28
CA PHE A 179 15.61 10.45 -6.06
C PHE A 179 14.99 11.84 -6.30
N SER A 180 15.58 12.63 -7.19
CA SER A 180 15.14 14.00 -7.49
C SER A 180 13.96 14.08 -8.45
N LYS A 181 13.60 12.98 -9.12
CA LYS A 181 12.51 12.96 -10.10
C LYS A 181 11.11 12.90 -9.47
N PHE A 182 11.02 12.49 -8.21
CA PHE A 182 9.75 12.21 -7.55
C PHE A 182 9.47 13.13 -6.36
N GLY A 183 10.06 14.33 -6.36
CA GLY A 183 9.89 15.33 -5.32
C GLY A 183 11.06 15.34 -4.33
N ASN A 184 10.75 15.21 -3.04
CA ASN A 184 11.75 15.26 -1.98
C ASN A 184 12.49 13.92 -1.87
N GLN A 185 13.83 13.96 -1.86
CA GLN A 185 14.70 12.80 -1.69
C GLN A 185 14.38 11.98 -0.42
N PHE A 186 13.92 12.64 0.64
CA PHE A 186 13.52 12.00 1.87
C PHE A 186 12.25 11.18 1.71
N ASP A 187 11.30 11.61 0.87
CA ASP A 187 10.10 10.84 0.61
C ASP A 187 10.44 9.54 -0.14
N PHE A 188 11.35 9.59 -1.11
CA PHE A 188 11.86 8.38 -1.77
C PHE A 188 12.51 7.43 -0.75
N LEU A 189 13.43 7.95 0.06
CA LEU A 189 14.13 7.17 1.08
C LEU A 189 13.15 6.53 2.07
N MET A 190 12.15 7.30 2.50
CA MET A 190 11.13 6.85 3.44
C MET A 190 10.31 5.68 2.88
N GLU A 191 9.89 5.74 1.62
CA GLU A 191 9.13 4.65 1.01
C GLU A 191 9.98 3.37 0.89
N VAL A 192 11.25 3.48 0.48
CA VAL A 192 12.19 2.35 0.45
C VAL A 192 12.40 1.76 1.84
N PHE A 193 12.59 2.62 2.85
CA PHE A 193 12.84 2.22 4.23
C PHE A 193 11.64 1.46 4.82
N VAL A 194 10.42 1.94 4.55
CA VAL A 194 9.18 1.27 4.99
C VAL A 194 9.02 -0.10 4.36
N LEU A 195 9.27 -0.23 3.05
CA LEU A 195 9.21 -1.51 2.35
C LEU A 195 10.15 -2.55 2.97
N LEU A 196 11.39 -2.16 3.26
CA LEU A 196 12.38 -3.03 3.89
C LEU A 196 11.97 -3.47 5.30
N ILE A 197 11.37 -2.59 6.10
CA ILE A 197 10.96 -2.98 7.45
C ILE A 197 9.72 -3.87 7.43
N ASN A 198 8.82 -3.72 6.46
CA ASN A 198 7.69 -4.63 6.30
C ASN A 198 8.12 -6.09 6.07
N ILE A 199 9.36 -6.32 5.62
CA ILE A 199 9.98 -7.65 5.51
C ILE A 199 11.09 -7.89 6.55
N ASN A 200 11.06 -7.16 7.67
CA ASN A 200 12.01 -7.29 8.79
C ASN A 200 13.49 -7.05 8.43
N MET A 201 13.78 -6.23 7.40
CA MET A 201 15.15 -5.91 6.97
C MET A 201 15.65 -4.55 7.50
N LEU A 202 15.42 -4.26 8.79
CA LEU A 202 15.81 -2.99 9.42
C LEU A 202 17.32 -2.70 9.29
N GLU A 203 18.18 -3.67 9.59
CA GLU A 203 19.65 -3.48 9.53
C GLU A 203 20.11 -3.08 8.13
N ARG A 204 19.57 -3.70 7.08
CA ARG A 204 19.90 -3.36 5.69
C ARG A 204 19.38 -1.99 5.29
N ALA A 205 18.20 -1.61 5.77
CA ALA A 205 17.65 -0.28 5.55
C ALA A 205 18.57 0.79 6.17
N ILE A 206 19.08 0.54 7.38
CA ILE A 206 20.05 1.41 8.05
C ILE A 206 21.38 1.44 7.29
N ASP A 207 21.90 0.29 6.86
CA ASP A 207 23.14 0.23 6.10
C ASP A 207 23.03 1.04 4.80
N PHE A 208 21.87 1.00 4.14
CA PHE A 208 21.61 1.80 2.93
C PHE A 208 21.61 3.31 3.22
N VAL A 209 20.92 3.74 4.28
CA VAL A 209 20.96 5.13 4.74
C VAL A 209 22.39 5.55 5.08
N THR A 210 23.16 4.65 5.69
CA THR A 210 24.57 4.88 6.03
C THR A 210 25.43 5.05 4.78
N CYS A 211 25.21 4.25 3.73
CA CYS A 211 25.91 4.40 2.46
C CYS A 211 25.64 5.75 1.77
N ILE A 212 24.43 6.29 1.88
CA ILE A 212 24.06 7.54 1.20
C ILE A 212 24.50 8.78 2.01
N TYR A 213 24.31 8.73 3.33
CA TYR A 213 24.44 9.92 4.17
C TYR A 213 25.55 9.85 5.22
N ASN A 214 26.26 8.72 5.31
CA ASN A 214 27.36 8.51 6.26
C ASN A 214 26.94 8.80 7.73
N ILE A 215 25.83 8.20 8.17
CA ILE A 215 25.31 8.40 9.52
C ILE A 215 26.22 7.77 10.58
N THR A 216 26.29 8.40 11.76
CA THR A 216 27.10 7.94 12.90
C THR A 216 26.47 6.76 13.65
N SER A 217 27.24 6.09 14.50
CA SER A 217 26.72 5.02 15.37
C SER A 217 25.62 5.51 16.34
N GLU A 218 25.71 6.74 16.83
CA GLU A 218 24.68 7.35 17.68
C GLU A 218 23.36 7.59 16.91
N GLN A 219 23.48 8.05 15.67
CA GLN A 219 22.36 8.22 14.75
C GLN A 219 21.70 6.88 14.40
N ARG A 220 22.50 5.84 14.13
CA ARG A 220 22.02 4.45 13.94
C ARG A 220 21.22 3.97 15.15
N LEU A 221 21.76 4.10 16.37
CA LEU A 221 21.07 3.72 17.61
C LEU A 221 19.76 4.49 17.80
N THR A 222 19.74 5.77 17.46
CA THR A 222 18.53 6.60 17.51
C THR A 222 17.45 6.07 16.58
N ILE A 223 17.80 5.69 15.35
CA ILE A 223 16.86 5.08 14.39
C ILE A 223 16.33 3.76 14.95
N ILE A 224 17.20 2.85 15.39
CA ILE A 224 16.81 1.53 15.92
C ILE A 224 15.85 1.68 17.11
N ASN A 225 16.22 2.50 18.09
CA ASN A 225 15.38 2.75 19.27
C ASN A 225 14.04 3.35 18.88
N TYR A 226 14.02 4.23 17.89
CA TYR A 226 12.78 4.80 17.38
C TYR A 226 11.90 3.71 16.75
N ILE A 227 12.43 2.92 15.83
CA ILE A 227 11.69 1.85 15.14
C ILE A 227 11.10 0.84 16.12
N ASN A 228 11.89 0.39 17.09
CA ASN A 228 11.45 -0.59 18.08
C ASN A 228 10.37 -0.06 19.03
N ASN A 229 10.34 1.25 19.28
CA ASN A 229 9.35 1.88 20.17
C ASN A 229 8.04 2.23 19.45
N TYR A 230 8.03 2.36 18.12
CA TYR A 230 6.83 2.62 17.33
C TYR A 230 6.48 1.39 16.49
N TYR A 231 5.77 0.43 17.10
CA TYR A 231 5.34 -0.86 16.54
C TYR A 231 4.47 -0.79 15.26
N SER A 232 4.19 0.42 14.74
CA SER A 232 3.41 0.66 13.54
C SER A 232 4.07 1.73 12.67
N LEU A 233 5.05 1.30 11.88
CA LEU A 233 5.83 2.13 10.96
C LEU A 233 4.97 2.84 9.90
N ASN A 234 3.96 2.16 9.39
CA ASN A 234 3.04 2.73 8.40
C ASN A 234 2.23 3.91 8.94
N LYS A 235 1.95 3.97 10.25
CA LYS A 235 1.14 5.04 10.85
C LYS A 235 1.93 6.28 11.26
N ASN A 236 3.26 6.21 11.34
CA ASN A 236 4.09 7.35 11.76
C ASN A 236 5.19 7.73 10.75
N LYS A 237 4.91 7.59 9.45
CA LYS A 237 5.75 8.12 8.36
C LYS A 237 6.14 9.60 8.58
N SER A 238 5.22 10.42 9.09
CA SER A 238 5.45 11.85 9.37
C SER A 238 6.48 12.11 10.47
N VAL A 239 6.58 11.23 11.46
CA VAL A 239 7.52 11.37 12.58
C VAL A 239 8.90 10.84 12.19
N LEU A 240 8.98 9.76 11.41
CA LEU A 240 10.23 9.31 10.79
C LEU A 240 10.78 10.37 9.85
N LYS A 241 9.93 10.96 9.01
CA LYS A 241 10.32 12.07 8.15
C LYS A 241 10.91 13.23 8.95
N LYS A 242 10.26 13.64 10.06
CA LYS A 242 10.83 14.66 10.97
C LYS A 242 12.15 14.24 11.62
N LEU A 243 12.33 12.95 11.94
CA LEU A 243 13.58 12.43 12.50
C LEU A 243 14.72 12.55 11.48
N PHE A 244 14.47 12.12 10.24
CA PHE A 244 15.38 12.27 9.12
C PHE A 244 15.70 13.76 8.89
N GLU A 245 14.68 14.58 8.70
CA GLU A 245 14.85 16.01 8.40
C GLU A 245 15.57 16.80 9.50
N LYS A 246 15.26 16.57 10.79
CA LYS A 246 15.82 17.36 11.90
C LYS A 246 17.07 16.76 12.53
N LYS A 247 17.06 15.47 12.88
CA LYS A 247 18.15 14.91 13.71
C LYS A 247 19.30 14.30 12.92
N LEU A 248 19.06 13.91 11.67
CA LEU A 248 20.05 13.18 10.87
C LEU A 248 20.81 14.08 9.88
N PHE A 249 20.17 15.15 9.38
CA PHE A 249 20.71 15.95 8.28
C PHE A 249 20.86 17.46 8.58
N GLU A 250 20.81 17.86 9.86
CA GLU A 250 21.01 19.27 10.30
C GLU A 250 22.42 19.83 10.04
N LYS A 251 23.38 19.00 9.60
CA LYS A 251 24.64 19.45 9.01
C LYS A 251 24.58 19.19 7.51
N GLU A 252 24.61 20.27 6.75
CA GLU A 252 24.66 20.31 5.29
C GLU A 252 25.40 19.10 4.72
N VAL A 253 24.63 18.30 3.97
CA VAL A 253 25.15 17.21 3.15
C VAL A 253 26.14 17.83 2.17
N ASN A 254 27.43 17.66 2.42
CA ASN A 254 28.42 17.69 1.37
C ASN A 254 28.10 16.53 0.43
N ILE A 255 27.16 16.76 -0.49
CA ILE A 255 26.91 15.87 -1.61
C ILE A 255 28.22 15.83 -2.38
N ILE A 256 28.93 14.71 -2.28
CA ILE A 256 30.11 14.45 -3.10
C ILE A 256 29.62 14.51 -4.55
N LYS A 257 30.07 15.54 -5.26
CA LYS A 257 29.86 15.73 -6.71
C LYS A 257 30.64 14.69 -7.49
#